data_AF-W2T0J8-F1
#
_entry.id   AF-W2T0J8-F1
#
_cell.length_a   1.000
_cell.length_b   1.000
_cell.length_c   1.000
_cell.angle_alpha   90.00
_cell.angle_beta   90.00
_cell.angle_gamma   90.00
#
_symmetry.space_group_name_H-M   'P 1'
#
loop_
_entity.id
_entity.type
_entity.pdbx_description
1 polymer ?
#
loop_
_entity_poly.entity_id
_entity_poly.type
_entity_poly.pdbx_seq_one_letter_code
_entity_poly.pdbx_strand_id
1 'polypeptide(L)'
;MGTMLFNEESVKCRRFIAAALNKLLSSVSDSARADVFSACSDWLELQGEEQEGARSIAMDLLVQISKIEGDGFASRFRTVLPSLREIMKSESLWSDNSERTISGICYGIASILQNIGESARDVLVAEDFCVLFDSLEPLMKCVGSSAIRLSASCLIGQCLSIYDPEFVTAERSSRLITWSCWQLRDKLLTEDVSLQASKILMVISRHLIGEEFTSFVEKLAGICRFEISHQPNASLKNIRAKRTD
;
A
#
# COMPACT_ATOMS: atom_id res chain seq x y z
N MET A 1 -24.39 -16.66 1.22
CA MET A 1 -23.86 -16.51 2.59
C MET A 1 -22.37 -16.18 2.61
N GLY A 2 -21.52 -16.80 1.77
CA GLY A 2 -20.07 -16.55 1.76
C GLY A 2 -19.64 -15.11 1.45
N THR A 3 -20.21 -14.46 0.43
CA THR A 3 -19.83 -13.09 0.01
C THR A 3 -20.18 -12.00 1.03
N MET A 4 -21.25 -12.19 1.82
CA MET A 4 -21.65 -11.22 2.86
C MET A 4 -20.65 -11.13 4.02
N LEU A 5 -19.90 -12.21 4.31
CA LEU A 5 -18.84 -12.18 5.32
C LEU A 5 -17.71 -11.25 4.91
N PHE A 6 -17.33 -11.23 3.64
CA PHE A 6 -16.22 -10.41 3.13
C PHE A 6 -16.61 -8.94 2.90
N ASN A 7 -17.90 -8.66 2.77
CA ASN A 7 -18.44 -7.30 2.67
C ASN A 7 -18.68 -6.63 4.05
N GLU A 8 -18.30 -7.29 5.15
CA GLU A 8 -18.53 -6.79 6.52
C GLU A 8 -17.78 -5.47 6.79
N GLU A 9 -18.51 -4.45 7.25
CA GLU A 9 -18.00 -3.09 7.50
C GLU A 9 -17.29 -2.96 8.86
N SER A 10 -17.61 -3.83 9.82
CA SER A 10 -16.96 -3.83 11.13
C SER A 10 -15.51 -4.32 11.05
N VAL A 11 -14.56 -3.43 11.39
CA VAL A 11 -13.13 -3.75 11.52
C VAL A 11 -12.92 -4.96 12.45
N LYS A 12 -13.69 -5.02 13.56
CA LYS A 12 -13.58 -6.10 14.53
C LYS A 12 -14.02 -7.44 13.93
N CYS A 13 -15.14 -7.46 13.21
CA CYS A 13 -15.63 -8.67 12.56
C CYS A 13 -14.64 -9.16 11.48
N ARG A 14 -14.10 -8.24 10.65
CA ARG A 14 -13.08 -8.60 9.66
C ARG A 14 -11.85 -9.26 10.28
N ARG A 15 -11.39 -8.78 11.45
CA ARG A 15 -10.28 -9.41 12.17
C ARG A 15 -10.60 -10.84 12.59
N PHE A 16 -11.83 -11.11 13.05
CA PHE A 16 -12.26 -12.48 13.37
C PHE A 16 -12.36 -13.36 12.13
N ILE A 17 -12.87 -12.83 11.02
CA ILE A 17 -12.97 -13.55 9.75
C ILE A 17 -11.57 -13.90 9.24
N ALA A 18 -10.64 -12.94 9.21
CA ALA A 18 -9.25 -13.19 8.82
C ALA A 18 -8.57 -14.25 9.70
N ALA A 19 -8.81 -14.21 11.02
CA ALA A 19 -8.30 -15.22 11.95
C ALA A 19 -8.90 -16.61 11.69
N ALA A 20 -10.21 -16.69 11.42
CA ALA A 20 -10.89 -17.94 11.09
C ALA A 20 -10.38 -18.53 9.76
N LEU A 21 -10.21 -17.69 8.73
CA LEU A 21 -9.66 -18.09 7.44
C LEU A 21 -8.22 -18.59 7.57
N ASN A 22 -7.38 -17.87 8.32
CA ASN A 22 -6.01 -18.31 8.59
C ASN A 22 -6.02 -19.68 9.30
N LYS A 23 -6.84 -19.85 10.34
CA LYS A 23 -6.96 -21.13 11.05
C LYS A 23 -7.43 -22.27 10.14
N LEU A 24 -8.40 -22.01 9.28
CA LEU A 24 -8.90 -22.98 8.30
C LEU A 24 -7.79 -23.37 7.32
N LEU A 25 -7.14 -22.39 6.68
CA LEU A 25 -6.10 -22.64 5.69
C LEU A 25 -4.86 -23.32 6.30
N SER A 26 -4.54 -23.04 7.57
CA SER A 26 -3.47 -23.75 8.28
C SER A 26 -3.82 -25.21 8.60
N SER A 27 -5.12 -25.57 8.59
CA SER A 27 -5.59 -26.92 8.94
C SER A 27 -5.78 -27.86 7.75
N VAL A 28 -5.80 -27.32 6.52
CA VAL A 28 -5.94 -28.10 5.29
C VAL A 28 -4.57 -28.49 4.71
N SER A 29 -4.55 -29.47 3.81
CA SER A 29 -3.33 -29.91 3.14
C SER A 29 -2.74 -28.84 2.23
N ASP A 30 -1.46 -28.98 1.91
CA ASP A 30 -0.76 -28.10 0.95
C ASP A 30 -1.42 -28.12 -0.43
N SER A 31 -1.96 -29.28 -0.85
CA SER A 31 -2.71 -29.41 -2.09
C SER A 31 -3.99 -28.57 -2.07
N ALA A 32 -4.78 -28.64 -0.99
CA ALA A 32 -5.99 -27.85 -0.84
C ALA A 32 -5.69 -26.34 -0.79
N ARG A 33 -4.58 -25.93 -0.15
CA ARG A 33 -4.13 -24.53 -0.22
C ARG A 33 -3.73 -24.11 -1.64
N ALA A 34 -3.08 -24.99 -2.40
CA ALA A 34 -2.73 -24.72 -3.79
C ALA A 34 -3.99 -24.55 -4.67
N ASP A 35 -5.04 -25.33 -4.44
CA ASP A 35 -6.33 -25.18 -5.13
C ASP A 35 -6.97 -23.82 -4.82
N VAL A 36 -6.94 -23.38 -3.54
CA VAL A 36 -7.40 -22.05 -3.14
C VAL A 36 -6.58 -20.95 -3.81
N PHE A 37 -5.25 -21.10 -3.86
CA PHE A 37 -4.37 -20.17 -4.56
C PHE A 37 -4.70 -20.07 -6.06
N SER A 38 -4.95 -21.20 -6.73
CA SER A 38 -5.37 -21.22 -8.13
C SER A 38 -6.66 -20.43 -8.34
N ALA A 39 -7.68 -20.67 -7.51
CA ALA A 39 -8.94 -19.94 -7.60
C ALA A 39 -8.76 -18.43 -7.35
N CYS A 40 -7.89 -18.04 -6.42
CA CYS A 40 -7.57 -16.63 -6.20
C CYS A 40 -6.91 -15.98 -7.43
N SER A 41 -6.05 -16.73 -8.12
CA SER A 41 -5.37 -16.24 -9.33
C SER A 41 -6.39 -15.99 -10.44
N ASP A 42 -7.30 -16.94 -10.66
CA ASP A 42 -8.40 -16.80 -11.64
C ASP A 42 -9.31 -15.61 -11.30
N TRP A 43 -9.64 -15.42 -10.03
CA TRP A 43 -10.50 -14.31 -9.58
C TRP A 43 -9.87 -12.93 -9.73
N LEU A 44 -8.54 -12.82 -9.67
CA LEU A 44 -7.84 -11.56 -9.93
C LEU A 44 -7.83 -11.19 -11.41
N GLU A 45 -7.99 -12.16 -12.32
CA GLU A 45 -8.04 -11.90 -13.77
C GLU A 45 -9.42 -11.42 -14.23
N LEU A 46 -10.46 -11.66 -13.43
CA LEU A 46 -11.83 -11.24 -13.74
C LEU A 46 -11.95 -9.71 -13.82
N GLN A 47 -12.62 -9.24 -14.87
CA GLN A 47 -12.81 -7.82 -15.17
C GLN A 47 -14.26 -7.38 -14.90
N GLY A 48 -14.44 -6.08 -14.66
CA GLY A 48 -15.75 -5.45 -14.46
C GLY A 48 -16.18 -5.31 -13.00
N GLU A 49 -17.12 -4.40 -12.77
CA GLU A 49 -17.66 -4.03 -11.45
C GLU A 49 -18.28 -5.22 -10.71
N GLU A 50 -19.04 -6.08 -11.40
CA GLU A 50 -19.69 -7.26 -10.79
C GLU A 50 -18.68 -8.26 -10.20
N GLN A 51 -17.41 -8.18 -10.62
CA GLN A 51 -16.32 -9.06 -10.20
C GLN A 51 -15.46 -8.46 -9.08
N GLU A 52 -15.77 -7.25 -8.59
CA GLU A 52 -15.08 -6.61 -7.48
C GLU A 52 -15.02 -7.50 -6.24
N GLY A 53 -16.14 -8.13 -5.89
CA GLY A 53 -16.23 -9.02 -4.73
C GLY A 53 -15.26 -10.19 -4.82
N ALA A 54 -15.07 -10.77 -6.01
CA ALA A 54 -14.12 -11.86 -6.23
C ALA A 54 -12.67 -11.39 -6.01
N ARG A 55 -12.32 -10.20 -6.50
CA ARG A 55 -10.99 -9.60 -6.33
C ARG A 55 -10.69 -9.27 -4.86
N SER A 56 -11.66 -8.73 -4.12
CA SER A 56 -11.51 -8.50 -2.69
C SER A 56 -11.28 -9.80 -1.90
N ILE A 57 -12.05 -10.86 -2.20
CA ILE A 57 -11.90 -12.15 -1.54
C ILE A 57 -10.56 -12.80 -1.87
N ALA A 58 -10.14 -12.74 -3.14
CA ALA A 58 -8.86 -13.26 -3.59
C ALA A 58 -7.70 -12.63 -2.80
N MET A 59 -7.69 -11.30 -2.67
CA MET A 59 -6.67 -10.60 -1.89
C MET A 59 -6.64 -11.02 -0.41
N ASP A 60 -7.79 -11.12 0.25
CA ASP A 60 -7.87 -11.54 1.65
C ASP A 60 -7.33 -12.96 1.87
N LEU A 61 -7.61 -13.87 0.94
CA LEU A 61 -7.13 -15.25 0.96
C LEU A 61 -5.63 -15.32 0.66
N LEU A 62 -5.12 -14.62 -0.35
CA LEU A 62 -3.69 -14.55 -0.65
C LEU A 62 -2.89 -14.02 0.54
N VAL A 63 -3.41 -13.01 1.25
CA VAL A 63 -2.81 -12.53 2.51
C VAL A 63 -2.75 -13.66 3.54
N GLN A 64 -3.82 -14.44 3.73
CA GLN A 64 -3.78 -15.54 4.70
C GLN A 64 -2.83 -16.67 4.27
N ILE A 65 -2.77 -17.02 2.99
CA ILE A 65 -1.83 -18.03 2.47
C ILE A 65 -0.39 -17.56 2.69
N SER A 66 -0.07 -16.29 2.38
CA SER A 66 1.28 -15.74 2.59
C SER A 66 1.71 -15.78 4.06
N LYS A 67 0.80 -15.59 5.02
CA LYS A 67 1.12 -15.75 6.46
C LYS A 67 1.51 -17.18 6.84
N ILE A 68 0.92 -18.17 6.16
CA ILE A 68 1.15 -19.59 6.46
C ILE A 68 2.43 -20.07 5.81
N GLU A 69 2.65 -19.66 4.56
CA GLU A 69 3.78 -20.14 3.74
C GLU A 69 5.04 -19.30 3.93
N GLY A 70 4.92 -18.08 4.46
CA GLY A 70 6.06 -17.18 4.70
C GLY A 70 6.84 -16.90 3.42
N ASP A 71 8.18 -16.93 3.52
CA ASP A 71 9.11 -16.80 2.39
C ASP A 71 8.76 -17.70 1.19
N GLY A 72 8.25 -18.92 1.43
CA GLY A 72 7.88 -19.86 0.37
C GLY A 72 6.80 -19.34 -0.58
N PHE A 73 5.99 -18.37 -0.14
CA PHE A 73 4.95 -17.76 -0.95
C PHE A 73 5.47 -16.81 -2.03
N ALA A 74 6.72 -16.34 -1.94
CA ALA A 74 7.25 -15.32 -2.87
C ALA A 74 7.15 -15.74 -4.35
N SER A 75 7.41 -17.02 -4.65
CA SER A 75 7.30 -17.57 -6.01
C SER A 75 5.86 -17.50 -6.55
N ARG A 76 4.88 -17.85 -5.72
CA ARG A 76 3.45 -17.77 -6.02
C ARG A 76 2.97 -16.32 -6.12
N PHE A 77 3.48 -15.44 -5.27
CA PHE A 77 3.11 -14.04 -5.34
C PHE A 77 3.54 -13.42 -6.67
N ARG A 78 4.73 -13.78 -7.18
CA ARG A 78 5.18 -13.35 -8.52
C ARG A 78 4.22 -13.75 -9.64
N THR A 79 3.55 -14.90 -9.56
CA THR A 79 2.64 -15.34 -10.63
C THR A 79 1.34 -14.54 -10.69
N VAL A 80 0.94 -13.88 -9.59
CA VAL A 80 -0.27 -13.04 -9.56
C VAL A 80 0.02 -11.55 -9.80
N LEU A 81 1.30 -11.16 -9.85
CA LEU A 81 1.69 -9.77 -10.12
C LEU A 81 1.14 -9.21 -11.44
N PRO A 82 1.12 -9.96 -12.57
CA PRO A 82 0.56 -9.45 -13.81
C PRO A 82 -0.90 -9.02 -13.65
N SER A 83 -1.74 -9.85 -13.00
CA SER A 83 -3.15 -9.54 -12.77
C SER A 83 -3.33 -8.31 -11.87
N LEU A 84 -2.54 -8.21 -10.79
CA LEU A 84 -2.55 -7.04 -9.91
C LEU A 84 -2.09 -5.77 -10.64
N ARG A 85 -1.07 -5.86 -11.48
CA ARG A 85 -0.56 -4.77 -12.30
C ARG A 85 -1.64 -4.27 -13.26
N GLU A 86 -2.34 -5.17 -13.94
CA GLU A 86 -3.43 -4.81 -14.85
C GLU A 86 -4.58 -4.12 -14.10
N ILE A 87 -5.00 -4.63 -12.94
CA ILE A 87 -6.03 -3.97 -12.12
C ILE A 87 -5.60 -2.54 -11.77
N MET A 88 -4.38 -2.37 -11.27
CA MET A 88 -3.88 -1.08 -10.79
C MET A 88 -3.61 -0.07 -11.90
N LYS A 89 -3.41 -0.52 -13.14
CA LYS A 89 -3.22 0.33 -14.32
C LYS A 89 -4.50 0.56 -15.12
N SER A 90 -5.55 -0.19 -14.85
CA SER A 90 -6.80 -0.06 -15.59
C SER A 90 -7.36 1.35 -15.50
N GLU A 91 -7.79 1.88 -16.64
CA GLU A 91 -8.58 3.12 -16.68
C GLU A 91 -9.90 2.99 -15.91
N SER A 92 -10.42 1.76 -15.82
CA SER A 92 -11.63 1.42 -15.08
C SER A 92 -11.38 1.12 -13.60
N LEU A 93 -10.17 1.28 -13.07
CA LEU A 93 -9.84 1.01 -11.66
C LEU A 93 -10.88 1.64 -10.71
N TRP A 94 -11.24 2.90 -10.96
CA TRP A 94 -12.15 3.67 -10.10
C TRP A 94 -13.62 3.39 -10.33
N SER A 95 -14.01 2.92 -11.53
CA SER A 95 -15.40 2.55 -11.82
C SER A 95 -15.71 1.14 -11.36
N ASP A 96 -14.74 0.23 -11.47
CA ASP A 96 -14.93 -1.19 -11.25
C ASP A 96 -14.61 -1.60 -9.80
N ASN A 97 -14.21 -0.66 -8.95
CA ASN A 97 -13.85 -0.92 -7.56
C ASN A 97 -14.34 0.17 -6.63
N SER A 98 -14.89 -0.25 -5.50
CA SER A 98 -15.06 0.62 -4.36
C SER A 98 -13.73 1.05 -3.76
N GLU A 99 -13.77 2.17 -3.01
CA GLU A 99 -12.65 2.65 -2.19
C GLU A 99 -12.04 1.53 -1.34
N ARG A 100 -12.91 0.70 -0.75
CA ARG A 100 -12.53 -0.42 0.10
C ARG A 100 -11.68 -1.44 -0.64
N THR A 101 -12.06 -1.81 -1.86
CA THR A 101 -11.34 -2.84 -2.63
C THR A 101 -9.99 -2.32 -3.09
N ILE A 102 -9.92 -1.07 -3.57
CA ILE A 102 -8.64 -0.43 -3.93
C ILE A 102 -7.71 -0.39 -2.72
N SER A 103 -8.20 0.06 -1.56
CA SER A 103 -7.41 0.06 -0.33
C SER A 103 -7.03 -1.35 0.13
N GLY A 104 -7.94 -2.32 -0.02
CA GLY A 104 -7.74 -3.72 0.31
C GLY A 104 -6.62 -4.35 -0.53
N ILE A 105 -6.55 -4.04 -1.82
CA ILE A 105 -5.45 -4.47 -2.69
C ILE A 105 -4.13 -3.90 -2.19
N CYS A 106 -4.04 -2.58 -1.93
CA CYS A 106 -2.80 -1.97 -1.44
C CYS A 106 -2.33 -2.56 -0.10
N TYR A 107 -3.24 -2.67 0.88
CA TYR A 107 -2.91 -3.28 2.18
C TYR A 107 -2.60 -4.76 2.07
N GLY A 108 -3.26 -5.47 1.15
CA GLY A 108 -3.02 -6.88 0.89
C GLY A 108 -1.62 -7.12 0.35
N ILE A 109 -1.20 -6.37 -0.67
CA ILE A 109 0.17 -6.41 -1.21
C ILE A 109 1.18 -6.07 -0.11
N ALA A 110 0.95 -5.01 0.66
CA ALA A 110 1.83 -4.63 1.76
C ALA A 110 1.96 -5.77 2.81
N SER A 111 0.83 -6.37 3.18
CA SER A 111 0.82 -7.49 4.13
C SER A 111 1.56 -8.71 3.58
N ILE A 112 1.38 -9.03 2.30
CA ILE A 112 2.09 -10.14 1.65
C ILE A 112 3.60 -9.88 1.66
N LEU A 113 4.05 -8.68 1.24
CA LEU A 113 5.47 -8.29 1.29
C LEU A 113 6.04 -8.39 2.70
N GLN A 114 5.25 -8.06 3.72
CA GLN A 114 5.66 -8.22 5.12
C GLN A 114 5.79 -9.70 5.52
N ASN A 115 4.83 -10.54 5.12
CA ASN A 115 4.79 -11.95 5.50
C ASN A 115 5.90 -12.78 4.83
N ILE A 116 6.30 -12.42 3.60
CA ILE A 116 7.35 -13.11 2.85
C ILE A 116 8.77 -12.62 3.18
N GLY A 117 8.94 -11.77 4.20
CA GLY A 117 10.25 -11.44 4.77
C GLY A 117 11.29 -10.96 3.76
N GLU A 118 12.48 -11.58 3.80
CA GLU A 118 13.59 -11.21 2.93
C GLU A 118 13.33 -11.52 1.45
N SER A 119 12.49 -12.54 1.18
CA SER A 119 12.06 -12.92 -0.18
C SER A 119 11.25 -11.82 -0.88
N ALA A 120 10.84 -10.77 -0.18
CA ALA A 120 10.20 -9.62 -0.79
C ALA A 120 11.15 -8.84 -1.71
N ARG A 121 12.47 -8.80 -1.46
CA ARG A 121 13.44 -8.09 -2.35
C ARG A 121 13.35 -8.58 -3.78
N ASP A 122 13.32 -9.90 -3.89
CA ASP A 122 13.11 -10.69 -5.07
C ASP A 122 11.82 -10.30 -5.83
N VAL A 123 10.75 -10.00 -5.10
CA VAL A 123 9.48 -9.54 -5.67
C VAL A 123 9.59 -8.08 -6.13
N LEU A 124 10.25 -7.20 -5.35
CA LEU A 124 10.38 -5.78 -5.66
C LEU A 124 11.09 -5.54 -7.00
N VAL A 125 12.14 -6.31 -7.29
CA VAL A 125 12.90 -6.21 -8.55
C VAL A 125 12.20 -6.84 -9.75
N ALA A 126 11.05 -7.51 -9.57
CA ALA A 126 10.28 -8.05 -10.69
C ALA A 126 9.68 -6.91 -11.53
N GLU A 127 9.71 -7.06 -12.86
CA GLU A 127 9.21 -6.04 -13.80
C GLU A 127 7.74 -5.69 -13.53
N ASP A 128 6.90 -6.69 -13.32
CA ASP A 128 5.48 -6.47 -13.01
C ASP A 128 5.27 -5.66 -11.73
N PHE A 129 6.07 -5.92 -10.69
CA PHE A 129 5.98 -5.17 -9.44
C PHE A 129 6.46 -3.73 -9.63
N CYS A 130 7.56 -3.54 -10.37
CA CYS A 130 8.07 -2.24 -10.74
C CYS A 130 7.00 -1.39 -11.44
N VAL A 131 6.33 -1.95 -12.44
CA VAL A 131 5.27 -1.28 -13.19
C VAL A 131 4.05 -0.99 -12.32
N LEU A 132 3.66 -1.93 -11.44
CA LEU A 132 2.59 -1.72 -10.46
C LEU A 132 2.93 -0.60 -9.48
N PHE A 133 4.16 -0.57 -8.97
CA PHE A 133 4.61 0.47 -8.04
C PHE A 133 4.57 1.84 -8.70
N ASP A 134 5.03 1.92 -9.95
CA ASP A 134 5.07 3.16 -10.70
C ASP A 134 3.66 3.67 -11.06
N SER A 135 2.62 2.84 -10.99
CA SER A 135 1.21 3.24 -11.15
C SER A 135 0.54 3.70 -9.86
N LEU A 136 1.23 3.74 -8.71
CA LEU A 136 0.65 4.17 -7.42
C LEU A 136 0.44 5.68 -7.28
N GLU A 137 0.96 6.50 -8.20
CA GLU A 137 0.86 7.97 -8.12
C GLU A 137 -0.57 8.49 -7.94
N PRO A 138 -1.56 8.05 -8.75
CA PRO A 138 -2.93 8.56 -8.63
C PRO A 138 -3.56 8.19 -7.29
N LEU A 139 -3.21 7.03 -6.72
CA LEU A 139 -3.70 6.59 -5.41
C LEU A 139 -3.09 7.42 -4.28
N MET A 140 -1.78 7.69 -4.35
CA MET A 140 -1.08 8.58 -3.42
C MET A 140 -1.61 10.01 -3.44
N LYS A 141 -2.21 10.43 -4.55
CA LYS A 141 -2.77 11.77 -4.74
C LYS A 141 -4.30 11.79 -4.81
N CYS A 142 -4.97 10.75 -4.31
CA CYS A 142 -6.43 10.66 -4.37
C CYS A 142 -7.09 11.75 -3.50
N VAL A 143 -7.65 12.78 -4.13
CA VAL A 143 -8.27 13.93 -3.45
C VAL A 143 -9.53 13.54 -2.68
N GLY A 144 -10.28 12.56 -3.18
CA GLY A 144 -11.58 12.15 -2.61
C GLY A 144 -11.49 11.13 -1.48
N SER A 145 -10.32 10.55 -1.21
CA SER A 145 -10.19 9.44 -0.27
C SER A 145 -8.89 9.49 0.51
N SER A 146 -8.98 9.70 1.83
CA SER A 146 -7.84 9.51 2.74
C SER A 146 -7.51 8.02 2.92
N ALA A 147 -8.48 7.12 2.77
CA ALA A 147 -8.27 5.68 2.92
C ALA A 147 -7.36 5.14 1.81
N ILE A 148 -7.60 5.51 0.55
CA ILE A 148 -6.76 5.11 -0.60
C ILE A 148 -5.37 5.71 -0.49
N ARG A 149 -5.26 6.98 -0.10
CA ARG A 149 -3.97 7.64 0.12
C ARG A 149 -3.17 6.93 1.21
N LEU A 150 -3.80 6.60 2.33
CA LEU A 150 -3.16 5.90 3.43
C LEU A 150 -2.73 4.50 3.02
N SER A 151 -3.60 3.73 2.35
CA SER A 151 -3.27 2.36 1.93
C SER A 151 -2.12 2.32 0.92
N ALA A 152 -2.09 3.24 -0.05
CA ALA A 152 -0.99 3.36 -1.00
C ALA A 152 0.31 3.80 -0.30
N SER A 153 0.23 4.73 0.65
CA SER A 153 1.38 5.17 1.45
C SER A 153 1.91 4.05 2.36
N CYS A 154 1.04 3.19 2.88
CA CYS A 154 1.43 2.01 3.64
C CYS A 154 2.14 0.99 2.76
N LEU A 155 1.66 0.74 1.55
CA LEU A 155 2.33 -0.12 0.57
C LEU A 155 3.74 0.40 0.24
N ILE A 156 3.88 1.68 -0.08
CA ILE A 156 5.19 2.29 -0.33
C ILE A 156 6.10 2.18 0.89
N GLY A 157 5.57 2.46 2.08
CA GLY A 157 6.32 2.32 3.33
C GLY A 157 6.81 0.88 3.54
N GLN A 158 6.02 -0.11 3.17
CA GLN A 158 6.43 -1.52 3.23
C GLN A 158 7.56 -1.81 2.23
N CYS A 159 7.49 -1.33 0.99
CA CYS A 159 8.58 -1.48 0.03
C CYS A 159 9.88 -0.85 0.56
N LEU A 160 9.78 0.33 1.19
CA LEU A 160 10.92 1.04 1.76
C LEU A 160 11.46 0.39 3.05
N SER A 161 10.66 -0.40 3.76
CA SER A 161 11.14 -1.16 4.93
C SER A 161 12.15 -2.24 4.54
N ILE A 162 12.12 -2.67 3.28
CA ILE A 162 13.00 -3.67 2.67
C ILE A 162 13.86 -2.97 1.61
N TYR A 163 14.41 -1.80 1.99
CA TYR A 163 15.13 -0.92 1.08
C TYR A 163 16.11 -1.69 0.20
N ASP A 164 15.94 -1.54 -1.11
CA ASP A 164 16.77 -2.13 -2.15
C ASP A 164 17.14 -1.02 -3.14
N PRO A 165 18.43 -0.71 -3.35
CA PRO A 165 18.85 0.36 -4.25
C PRO A 165 18.57 0.07 -5.74
N GLU A 166 18.41 -1.20 -6.15
CA GLU A 166 17.99 -1.54 -7.51
C GLU A 166 16.52 -1.19 -7.72
N PHE A 167 15.70 -1.36 -6.68
CA PHE A 167 14.29 -0.97 -6.72
C PHE A 167 14.08 0.52 -6.46
N VAL A 168 14.74 1.11 -5.47
CA VAL A 168 14.59 2.52 -5.04
C VAL A 168 15.60 3.39 -5.76
N THR A 169 15.39 3.59 -7.06
CA THR A 169 16.24 4.42 -7.91
C THR A 169 16.15 5.92 -7.54
N ALA A 170 17.07 6.73 -8.05
CA ALA A 170 17.01 8.19 -7.91
C ALA A 170 15.69 8.78 -8.46
N GLU A 171 15.22 8.25 -9.59
CA GLU A 171 13.95 8.64 -10.19
C GLU A 171 12.76 8.33 -9.27
N ARG A 172 12.68 7.09 -8.76
CA ARG A 172 11.62 6.71 -7.80
C ARG A 172 11.70 7.52 -6.52
N SER A 173 12.91 7.76 -5.99
CA SER A 173 13.12 8.63 -4.83
C SER A 173 12.55 10.03 -5.06
N SER A 174 12.84 10.65 -6.21
CA SER A 174 12.30 11.96 -6.58
C SER A 174 10.77 11.98 -6.72
N ARG A 175 10.18 10.93 -7.33
CA ARG A 175 8.72 10.75 -7.44
C ARG A 175 8.08 10.61 -6.06
N LEU A 176 8.61 9.73 -5.22
CA LEU A 176 8.11 9.49 -3.86
C LEU A 176 8.18 10.73 -2.97
N ILE A 177 9.27 11.51 -3.08
CA ILE A 177 9.37 12.82 -2.42
C ILE A 177 8.23 13.72 -2.90
N THR A 178 8.04 13.81 -4.20
CA THR A 178 7.00 14.67 -4.80
C THR A 178 5.59 14.25 -4.39
N TRP A 179 5.29 12.96 -4.37
CA TRP A 179 3.98 12.44 -3.94
C TRP A 179 3.73 12.69 -2.45
N SER A 180 4.72 12.42 -1.61
CA SER A 180 4.61 12.62 -0.16
C SER A 180 4.47 14.11 0.18
N CYS A 181 5.24 14.99 -0.48
CA CYS A 181 5.08 16.43 -0.31
C CYS A 181 3.73 16.95 -0.82
N TRP A 182 3.16 16.34 -1.87
CA TRP A 182 1.81 16.66 -2.31
C TRP A 182 0.78 16.33 -1.21
N GLN A 183 0.89 15.14 -0.60
CA GLN A 183 -0.02 14.73 0.48
C GLN A 183 0.05 15.69 1.66
N LEU A 184 1.27 16.05 2.10
CA LEU A 184 1.49 16.99 3.22
C LEU A 184 0.99 18.42 2.93
N ARG A 185 0.68 18.75 1.68
CA ARG A 185 0.10 20.04 1.27
C ARG A 185 -1.41 19.96 1.03
N ASP A 186 -2.05 18.86 1.38
CA ASP A 186 -3.50 18.74 1.29
C ASP A 186 -4.20 19.47 2.45
N LYS A 187 -5.31 20.13 2.15
CA LYS A 187 -6.12 20.83 3.15
C LYS A 187 -6.92 19.88 4.04
N LEU A 188 -7.21 18.68 3.54
CA LEU A 188 -7.90 17.61 4.26
C LEU A 188 -6.93 16.50 4.71
N LEU A 189 -5.69 16.89 5.03
CA LEU A 189 -4.66 15.99 5.52
C LEU A 189 -5.06 15.37 6.87
N THR A 190 -5.10 14.04 6.93
CA THR A 190 -5.34 13.30 8.17
C THR A 190 -4.02 12.99 8.87
N GLU A 191 -4.07 12.72 10.18
CA GLU A 191 -2.89 12.40 10.99
C GLU A 191 -2.18 11.12 10.50
N ASP A 192 -2.95 10.07 10.17
CA ASP A 192 -2.36 8.82 9.69
C ASP A 192 -1.62 9.00 8.36
N VAL A 193 -2.21 9.78 7.44
CA VAL A 193 -1.60 10.08 6.14
C VAL A 193 -0.34 10.93 6.32
N SER A 194 -0.38 11.95 7.19
CA SER A 194 0.77 12.82 7.43
C SER A 194 1.93 12.06 8.07
N LEU A 195 1.63 11.18 9.03
CA LEU A 195 2.61 10.31 9.68
C LEU A 195 3.26 9.38 8.66
N GLN A 196 2.48 8.74 7.80
CA GLN A 196 3.01 7.79 6.83
C GLN A 196 3.83 8.49 5.73
N ALA A 197 3.37 9.63 5.21
CA ALA A 197 4.13 10.44 4.26
C ALA A 197 5.47 10.92 4.87
N SER A 198 5.45 11.33 6.14
CA SER A 198 6.67 11.74 6.85
C SER A 198 7.67 10.59 7.03
N LYS A 199 7.19 9.38 7.34
CA LYS A 199 8.04 8.18 7.43
C LYS A 199 8.70 7.85 6.08
N ILE A 200 7.95 7.93 4.98
CA ILE A 200 8.47 7.72 3.62
C ILE A 200 9.61 8.72 3.34
N LEU A 201 9.35 10.01 3.55
CA LEU A 201 10.35 11.07 3.34
C LEU A 201 11.61 10.86 4.19
N MET A 202 11.43 10.49 5.47
CA MET A 202 12.55 10.23 6.37
C MET A 202 13.42 9.07 5.87
N VAL A 203 12.83 7.96 5.40
CA VAL A 203 13.60 6.82 4.88
C VAL A 203 14.38 7.23 3.64
N ILE A 204 13.73 7.88 2.66
CA ILE A 204 14.38 8.31 1.41
C ILE A 204 15.52 9.30 1.71
N SER A 205 15.30 10.25 2.63
CA SER A 205 16.30 11.28 2.95
C SER A 205 17.64 10.74 3.43
N ARG A 206 17.69 9.51 3.95
CA ARG A 206 18.93 8.85 4.39
C ARG A 206 19.87 8.51 3.23
N HIS A 207 19.34 8.51 2.01
CA HIS A 207 20.04 8.09 0.80
C HIS A 207 20.29 9.24 -0.18
N LEU A 208 19.79 10.44 0.11
CA LEU A 208 19.98 11.62 -0.74
C LEU A 208 21.34 12.28 -0.49
N ILE A 209 22.00 12.70 -1.55
CA ILE A 209 23.30 13.39 -1.48
C ILE A 209 23.33 14.63 -2.39
N GLY A 210 24.18 15.59 -2.05
CA GLY A 210 24.45 16.76 -2.90
C GLY A 210 23.20 17.57 -3.28
N GLU A 211 22.95 17.70 -4.59
CA GLU A 211 21.82 18.47 -5.13
C GLU A 211 20.46 17.85 -4.78
N GLU A 212 20.37 16.52 -4.69
CA GLU A 212 19.12 15.84 -4.35
C GLU A 212 18.66 16.18 -2.94
N PHE A 213 19.60 16.22 -1.99
CA PHE A 213 19.33 16.63 -0.61
C PHE A 213 18.90 18.10 -0.54
N THR A 214 19.58 18.98 -1.28
CA THR A 214 19.23 20.41 -1.34
C THR A 214 17.81 20.60 -1.88
N SER A 215 17.47 19.95 -2.99
CA SER A 215 16.12 19.97 -3.58
C SER A 215 15.06 19.44 -2.61
N PHE A 216 15.36 18.38 -1.87
CA PHE A 216 14.48 17.85 -0.83
C PHE A 216 14.22 18.87 0.29
N VAL A 217 15.26 19.54 0.79
CA VAL A 217 15.14 20.58 1.83
C VAL A 217 14.27 21.74 1.36
N GLU A 218 14.41 22.19 0.10
CA GLU A 218 13.56 23.23 -0.47
C GLU A 218 12.08 22.83 -0.54
N LYS A 219 11.80 21.57 -0.90
CA LYS A 219 10.44 21.02 -0.90
C LYS A 219 9.85 20.98 0.51
N LEU A 220 10.63 20.56 1.53
CA LEU A 220 10.23 20.60 2.93
C LEU A 220 9.94 22.03 3.40
N ALA A 221 10.80 23.00 3.07
CA ALA A 221 10.56 24.41 3.38
C ALA A 221 9.25 24.93 2.73
N GLY A 222 8.91 24.42 1.54
CA GLY A 222 7.62 24.66 0.90
C GLY A 222 6.42 24.16 1.71
N ILE A 223 6.52 22.97 2.31
CA ILE A 223 5.49 22.41 3.19
C ILE A 223 5.33 23.26 4.46
N CYS A 224 6.43 23.58 5.13
CA CYS A 224 6.38 24.42 6.34
C CYS A 224 5.73 25.78 6.07
N ARG A 225 6.06 26.42 4.92
CA ARG A 225 5.41 27.67 4.50
C ARG A 225 3.92 27.49 4.26
N PHE A 226 3.51 26.38 3.64
CA PHE A 226 2.10 26.06 3.42
C PHE A 226 1.35 25.92 4.76
N GLU A 227 1.89 25.16 5.72
CA GLU A 227 1.27 24.99 7.04
C GLU A 227 1.13 26.33 7.79
N ILE A 228 2.19 27.15 7.82
CA ILE A 228 2.16 28.46 8.50
C ILE A 228 1.09 29.38 7.89
N SER A 229 0.95 29.36 6.56
CA SER A 229 0.03 30.24 5.85
C SER A 229 -1.43 29.76 5.88
N HIS A 230 -1.67 28.45 5.83
CA HIS A 230 -3.02 27.89 5.67
C HIS A 230 -3.57 27.24 6.94
N GLN A 231 -2.72 26.92 7.92
CA GLN A 231 -3.10 26.27 9.18
C GLN A 231 -2.41 26.90 10.43
N PRO A 232 -2.40 28.24 10.57
CA PRO A 232 -1.60 28.92 11.59
C PRO A 232 -1.92 28.47 13.03
N ASN A 233 -3.18 28.16 13.33
CA ASN A 233 -3.61 27.72 14.66
C ASN A 233 -3.13 26.31 15.03
N ALA A 234 -2.97 25.41 14.05
CA ALA A 234 -2.42 24.07 14.27
C ALA A 234 -0.89 24.14 14.42
N SER A 235 -0.22 24.93 13.57
CA SER A 235 1.23 25.17 13.65
C SER A 235 1.65 25.80 14.99
N LEU A 236 0.87 26.77 15.50
CA LEU A 236 1.11 27.38 16.82
C LEU A 236 0.93 26.39 17.99
N LYS A 237 0.04 25.41 17.86
CA LYS A 237 -0.19 24.35 18.88
C LYS A 237 1.01 23.40 18.96
N ASN A 238 1.58 23.01 17.82
CA ASN A 238 2.73 22.12 17.72
C ASN A 238 4.04 22.79 18.23
N ILE A 239 4.18 24.10 18.04
CA ILE A 239 5.33 24.86 18.58
C ILE A 239 5.21 25.04 20.11
N ARG A 240 4.00 25.19 20.64
CA ARG A 240 3.78 25.32 22.09
C ARG A 240 3.95 24.00 22.84
N ALA A 241 3.56 22.87 22.26
CA ALA A 241 3.75 21.55 22.88
C ALA A 241 5.23 21.20 23.11
N LYS A 242 6.14 21.69 22.27
CA LYS A 242 7.60 21.52 22.43
C LYS A 242 8.27 22.51 23.40
N ARG A 243 7.54 23.46 23.99
CA ARG A 243 8.09 24.42 24.97
C ARG A 243 7.77 24.04 26.42
N THR A 244 7.12 22.90 26.64
CA THR A 244 6.72 22.40 27.96
C THR A 244 7.44 21.12 28.40
N ASP A 245 8.44 20.67 27.65
CA ASP A 245 9.40 19.64 28.08
C ASP A 245 10.75 20.29 28.43
#